data_AF-A0A3D3DWJ1-F1
#
_entry.id   AF-A0A3D3DWJ1-F1
#
_cell.length_a   1.000
_cell.length_b   1.000
_cell.length_c   1.000
_cell.angle_alpha   90.00
_cell.angle_beta   90.00
_cell.angle_gamma   90.00
#
_symmetry.space_group_name_H-M   'P 1'
#
loop_
_entity.id
_entity.type
_entity.pdbx_description
1 polymer ?
#
loop_
_entity_poly.entity_id
_entity_poly.type
_entity_poly.pdbx_seq_one_letter_code
_entity_poly.pdbx_strand_id
1 'polypeptide(L)'
;FFNGGQTCFAPDFVAVSAEVKDELISAMQELLKVVPWNAEMARIINERHFCRLEKMLPQDCLIFGEDDIEELRLAPRLVPDAQWDDDCMKEEIFGPILPVVTFNAEVDLLRRLSSYGSPLAFYIFSTNRAMQNLLMRVIPSGGVCINDTMKQGSNLNIPFGGVGDSGYGRYRGKTGVEAFSYQRAVVNRPTWAPEMFELMPPYGGRIKMLKKFLR
;
A
#
# COMPACT_ATOMS: atom_id res chain seq x y z
N PHE A 1 2.06 11.29 9.06
CA PHE A 1 1.87 12.71 9.43
C PHE A 1 2.06 13.70 8.28
N PHE A 2 2.90 13.43 7.27
CA PHE A 2 2.93 14.23 6.03
C PHE A 2 1.52 14.48 5.47
N ASN A 3 1.27 15.70 4.97
CA ASN A 3 -0.04 16.15 4.47
C ASN A 3 -1.21 15.95 5.46
N GLY A 4 -0.94 16.01 6.76
CA GLY A 4 -1.94 15.73 7.78
C GLY A 4 -2.41 14.28 7.79
N GLY A 5 -1.63 13.35 7.22
CA GLY A 5 -2.02 11.94 7.04
C GLY A 5 -3.04 11.69 5.92
N GLN A 6 -3.45 12.73 5.18
CA GLN A 6 -4.40 12.63 4.07
C GLN A 6 -3.68 12.11 2.81
N THR A 7 -3.32 10.84 2.81
CA THR A 7 -2.58 10.19 1.71
C THR A 7 -2.95 8.71 1.64
N CYS A 8 -3.39 8.21 0.48
CA CYS A 8 -3.89 6.83 0.29
C CYS A 8 -2.85 5.72 0.54
N PHE A 9 -1.59 6.08 0.69
CA PHE A 9 -0.49 5.17 1.02
C PHE A 9 0.28 5.64 2.26
N ALA A 10 -0.31 6.50 3.09
CA ALA A 10 0.18 6.71 4.44
C ALA A 10 0.09 5.40 5.24
N PRO A 11 0.98 5.16 6.21
CA PRO A 11 0.75 4.13 7.21
C PRO A 11 -0.55 4.45 7.96
N ASP A 12 -1.55 3.59 7.80
CA ASP A 12 -2.87 3.74 8.42
C ASP A 12 -2.82 3.25 9.88
N PHE A 13 -2.26 2.07 10.11
CA PHE A 13 -1.94 1.54 11.44
C PHE A 13 -0.61 0.78 11.44
N VAL A 14 -0.12 0.46 12.63
CA VAL A 14 1.07 -0.38 12.84
C VAL A 14 0.67 -1.64 13.58
N ALA A 15 0.94 -2.81 12.99
CA ALA A 15 0.93 -4.07 13.72
C ALA A 15 2.36 -4.42 14.16
N VAL A 16 2.58 -4.56 15.47
CA VAL A 16 3.90 -4.79 16.06
C VAL A 16 3.91 -6.02 16.96
N SER A 17 5.04 -6.74 16.99
CA SER A 17 5.25 -7.83 17.95
C SER A 17 5.26 -7.27 19.38
N ALA A 18 4.63 -7.98 20.31
CA ALA A 18 4.63 -7.60 21.73
C ALA A 18 6.03 -7.33 22.29
N GLU A 19 7.04 -8.05 21.80
CA GLU A 19 8.43 -7.95 22.28
C GLU A 19 9.09 -6.59 22.04
N VAL A 20 8.68 -5.87 20.99
CA VAL A 20 9.32 -4.61 20.56
C VAL A 20 8.36 -3.42 20.60
N LYS A 21 7.14 -3.62 21.10
CA LYS A 21 6.10 -2.60 21.15
C LYS A 21 6.55 -1.37 21.94
N ASP A 22 6.99 -1.57 23.18
CA ASP A 22 7.31 -0.48 24.09
C ASP A 22 8.49 0.35 23.59
N GLU A 23 9.51 -0.32 23.02
CA GLU A 23 10.66 0.33 22.39
C GLU A 23 10.22 1.17 21.19
N LEU A 24 9.36 0.62 20.32
CA LEU A 24 8.83 1.34 19.17
C LEU A 24 8.03 2.57 19.58
N ILE A 25 7.12 2.42 20.55
CA ILE A 25 6.29 3.51 21.06
C ILE A 25 7.17 4.60 21.69
N SER A 26 8.19 4.23 22.48
CA SER A 26 9.13 5.20 23.06
C SER A 26 9.87 5.96 21.98
N ALA A 27 10.42 5.27 20.97
CA ALA A 27 11.14 5.89 19.86
C ALA A 27 10.24 6.83 19.03
N MET A 28 8.99 6.41 18.77
CA MET A 28 8.00 7.27 18.12
C MET A 28 7.73 8.53 18.94
N GLN A 29 7.49 8.40 20.25
CA GLN A 29 7.26 9.54 21.13
C GLN A 29 8.43 10.53 21.13
N GLU A 30 9.68 10.04 21.20
CA GLU A 30 10.87 10.89 21.17
C GLU A 30 10.96 11.70 19.88
N LEU A 31 10.74 11.05 18.73
CA LEU A 31 10.74 11.71 17.42
C LEU A 31 9.59 12.71 17.27
N LEU A 32 8.40 12.39 17.78
CA LEU A 32 7.23 13.26 17.65
C LEU A 32 7.30 14.49 18.57
N LYS A 33 7.95 14.38 19.75
CA LYS A 33 8.07 15.49 20.72
C LYS A 33 8.93 16.65 20.22
N VAL A 34 9.90 16.40 19.33
CA VAL A 34 10.86 17.41 18.87
C VAL A 34 10.39 18.23 17.67
N VAL A 35 9.31 17.80 16.99
CA VAL A 35 8.82 18.46 15.77
C VAL A 35 7.88 19.61 16.14
N PRO A 36 8.06 20.82 15.55
CA PRO A 36 7.18 21.96 15.79
C PRO A 36 5.86 21.81 14.99
N TRP A 37 5.00 20.88 15.40
CA TRP A 37 3.78 20.50 14.65
C TRP A 37 2.83 21.66 14.35
N ASN A 38 2.77 22.70 15.19
CA ASN A 38 1.92 23.85 14.92
C ASN A 38 2.32 24.58 13.62
N ALA A 39 3.58 24.52 13.21
CA ALA A 39 4.07 25.10 11.96
C ALA A 39 4.14 24.09 10.80
N GLU A 40 4.41 22.81 11.09
CA GLU A 40 4.66 21.78 10.08
C GLU A 40 3.39 21.05 9.62
N MET A 41 2.31 21.13 10.40
CA MET A 41 1.12 20.31 10.15
C MET A 41 0.20 20.92 9.10
N ALA A 42 -0.12 20.13 8.08
CA ALA A 42 -1.14 20.50 7.10
C ALA A 42 -2.54 20.48 7.74
N ARG A 43 -3.45 21.25 7.14
CA ARG A 43 -4.85 21.33 7.54
C ARG A 43 -5.63 20.12 7.06
N ILE A 44 -6.63 19.72 7.82
CA ILE A 44 -7.66 18.79 7.38
C ILE A 44 -8.53 19.50 6.35
N ILE A 45 -8.89 18.79 5.29
CA ILE A 45 -9.52 19.38 4.09
C ILE A 45 -10.83 20.14 4.38
N ASN A 46 -11.61 19.73 5.39
CA ASN A 46 -12.83 20.41 5.83
C ASN A 46 -13.28 19.95 7.23
N GLU A 47 -14.24 20.69 7.80
CA GLU A 47 -14.86 20.41 9.11
C GLU A 47 -15.45 19.01 9.21
N ARG A 48 -16.11 18.50 8.15
CA ARG A 48 -16.70 17.15 8.15
C ARG A 48 -15.63 16.09 8.39
N HIS A 49 -14.48 16.18 7.72
CA HIS A 49 -13.37 15.25 7.92
C HIS A 49 -12.70 15.45 9.28
N PHE A 50 -12.60 16.69 9.76
CA PHE A 50 -12.08 16.99 11.09
C PHE A 50 -12.93 16.30 12.18
N CYS A 51 -14.25 16.54 12.19
CA CYS A 51 -15.16 15.90 13.15
C CYS A 51 -15.22 14.37 13.00
N ARG A 52 -15.02 13.84 11.78
CA ARG A 52 -14.92 12.39 11.58
C ARG A 52 -13.68 11.82 12.28
N LEU A 53 -12.53 12.47 12.12
CA LEU A 53 -11.28 12.07 12.78
C LEU A 53 -11.38 12.15 14.30
N GLU A 54 -12.00 13.21 14.83
CA GLU A 54 -12.21 13.34 16.28
C GLU A 54 -13.06 12.18 16.85
N LYS A 55 -14.10 11.75 16.12
CA LYS A 55 -14.97 10.64 16.56
C LYS A 55 -14.27 9.29 16.59
N MET A 56 -13.15 9.14 15.91
CA MET A 56 -12.36 7.90 15.92
C MET A 56 -11.39 7.80 17.10
N LEU A 57 -11.12 8.93 17.76
CA LEU A 57 -10.05 9.00 18.75
C LEU A 57 -10.49 8.34 20.06
N PRO A 58 -9.72 7.36 20.56
CA PRO A 58 -9.92 6.88 21.92
C PRO A 58 -9.39 7.89 22.93
N GLN A 59 -9.88 7.79 24.17
CA GLN A 59 -9.57 8.76 25.24
C GLN A 59 -8.09 8.77 25.65
N ASP A 60 -7.38 7.67 25.46
CA ASP A 60 -5.99 7.45 25.86
C ASP A 60 -4.97 7.72 24.74
N CYS A 61 -5.40 8.36 23.64
CA CYS A 61 -4.47 8.77 22.59
C CYS A 61 -3.45 9.82 23.07
N LEU A 62 -2.20 9.65 22.64
CA LEU A 62 -1.12 10.60 22.91
C LEU A 62 -1.14 11.71 21.86
N ILE A 63 -1.07 12.96 22.31
CA ILE A 63 -1.17 14.17 21.47
C ILE A 63 0.19 14.87 21.41
N PHE A 64 0.63 15.27 20.21
CA PHE A 64 1.89 15.98 20.01
C PHE A 64 1.67 17.34 19.34
N GLY A 65 1.63 18.40 20.14
CA GLY A 65 1.25 19.75 19.69
C GLY A 65 -0.18 20.09 20.11
N GLU A 66 -0.75 21.11 19.49
CA GLU A 66 -2.09 21.62 19.83
C GLU A 66 -3.00 21.59 18.60
N ASP A 67 -4.28 21.33 18.79
CA ASP A 67 -5.25 21.48 17.70
C ASP A 67 -5.62 22.94 17.49
N ASP A 68 -6.07 23.26 16.28
CA ASP A 68 -6.68 24.53 15.94
C ASP A 68 -7.92 24.26 15.08
N ILE A 69 -9.10 24.38 15.69
CA ILE A 69 -10.37 24.07 15.04
C ILE A 69 -10.69 25.12 13.97
N GLU A 70 -10.36 26.40 14.20
CA GLU A 70 -10.61 27.47 13.24
C GLU A 70 -9.80 27.26 11.97
N GLU A 71 -8.56 26.79 12.11
CA GLU A 71 -7.67 26.48 10.99
C GLU A 71 -7.75 25.02 10.52
N LEU A 72 -8.64 24.21 11.09
CA LEU A 72 -8.80 22.78 10.82
C LEU A 72 -7.50 21.98 10.94
N ARG A 73 -6.64 22.34 11.89
CA ARG A 73 -5.36 21.70 12.13
C ARG A 73 -5.49 20.72 13.30
N LEU A 74 -5.38 19.43 12.99
CA LEU A 74 -5.37 18.35 14.00
C LEU A 74 -3.92 17.93 14.25
N ALA A 75 -3.45 18.05 15.48
CA ALA A 75 -2.10 17.63 15.86
C ALA A 75 -1.96 16.09 15.75
N PRO A 76 -0.74 15.55 15.51
CA PRO A 76 -0.50 14.13 15.51
C PRO A 76 -1.04 13.40 16.76
N ARG A 77 -1.72 12.28 16.51
CA ARG A 77 -2.25 11.37 17.52
C ARG A 77 -1.58 10.00 17.37
N LEU A 78 -0.98 9.50 18.44
CA LEU A 78 -0.49 8.13 18.54
C LEU A 78 -1.40 7.37 19.50
N VAL A 79 -1.96 6.24 19.07
CA VAL A 79 -2.77 5.36 19.94
C VAL A 79 -1.92 4.13 20.25
N PRO A 80 -1.18 4.11 21.37
CA PRO A 80 -0.16 3.09 21.64
C PRO A 80 -0.76 1.70 21.90
N ASP A 81 -1.97 1.63 22.42
CA ASP A 81 -2.64 0.41 22.87
C ASP A 81 -3.95 0.13 22.13
N ALA A 82 -3.98 0.48 20.83
CA ALA A 82 -5.16 0.25 20.00
C ALA A 82 -5.53 -1.24 19.93
N GLN A 83 -6.82 -1.51 19.90
CA GLN A 83 -7.41 -2.82 19.67
C GLN A 83 -7.91 -2.94 18.23
N TRP A 84 -7.91 -4.17 17.71
CA TRP A 84 -8.35 -4.46 16.34
C TRP A 84 -9.82 -4.10 16.05
N ASP A 85 -10.63 -3.91 17.10
CA ASP A 85 -12.05 -3.57 17.06
C ASP A 85 -12.36 -2.11 17.47
N ASP A 86 -11.33 -1.30 17.73
CA ASP A 86 -11.49 0.14 17.97
C ASP A 86 -12.04 0.86 16.73
N ASP A 87 -12.72 2.00 16.94
CA ASP A 87 -13.31 2.77 15.85
C ASP A 87 -12.27 3.28 14.83
N CYS A 88 -11.06 3.61 15.30
CA CYS A 88 -9.94 3.98 14.43
C CYS A 88 -9.41 2.83 13.55
N MET A 89 -9.85 1.59 13.76
CA MET A 89 -9.43 0.40 12.99
C MET A 89 -10.51 -0.11 12.02
N LYS A 90 -11.70 0.51 11.99
CA LYS A 90 -12.87 0.06 11.21
C LYS A 90 -12.97 0.67 9.81
N GLU A 91 -12.39 1.83 9.58
CA GLU A 91 -12.36 2.51 8.29
C GLU A 91 -11.01 3.20 8.07
N GLU A 92 -10.71 3.60 6.83
CA GLU A 92 -9.47 4.32 6.50
C GLU A 92 -9.39 5.64 7.27
N ILE A 93 -8.29 5.83 8.00
CA ILE A 93 -8.12 6.98 8.89
C ILE A 93 -7.97 8.25 8.05
N PHE A 94 -7.10 8.24 7.05
CA PHE A 94 -6.87 9.39 6.15
C PHE A 94 -6.66 10.72 6.90
N GLY A 95 -5.87 10.65 7.97
CA GLY A 95 -5.68 11.73 8.94
C GLY A 95 -4.48 11.46 9.85
N PRO A 96 -4.17 12.36 10.79
CA PRO A 96 -2.94 12.30 11.54
C PRO A 96 -3.06 11.45 12.81
N ILE A 97 -3.68 10.27 12.67
CA ILE A 97 -3.89 9.31 13.76
C ILE A 97 -3.12 8.05 13.38
N LEU A 98 -2.32 7.51 14.31
CA LEU A 98 -1.57 6.29 14.09
C LEU A 98 -1.85 5.29 15.22
N PRO A 99 -2.75 4.32 14.99
CA PRO A 99 -2.98 3.22 15.91
C PRO A 99 -1.84 2.21 15.87
N VAL A 100 -1.48 1.70 17.05
CA VAL A 100 -0.50 0.63 17.22
C VAL A 100 -1.18 -0.57 17.87
N VAL A 101 -1.38 -1.61 17.07
CA VAL A 101 -1.97 -2.88 17.50
C VAL A 101 -0.88 -3.91 17.73
N THR A 102 -1.05 -4.75 18.74
CA THR A 102 -0.08 -5.79 19.09
C THR A 102 -0.48 -7.14 18.53
N PHE A 103 0.50 -7.94 18.11
CA PHE A 103 0.31 -9.36 17.80
C PHE A 103 1.36 -10.22 18.52
N ASN A 104 0.98 -11.44 18.88
CA ASN A 104 1.86 -12.39 19.58
C ASN A 104 2.41 -13.48 18.66
N ALA A 105 1.65 -13.85 17.61
CA ALA A 105 2.01 -14.92 16.70
C ALA A 105 1.76 -14.51 15.25
N GLU A 106 2.67 -14.91 14.35
CA GLU A 106 2.59 -14.61 12.91
C GLU A 106 1.26 -15.11 12.30
N VAL A 107 0.77 -16.27 12.73
CA VAL A 107 -0.49 -16.85 12.24
C VAL A 107 -1.69 -15.97 12.58
N ASP A 108 -1.70 -15.37 13.77
CA ASP A 108 -2.79 -14.46 14.18
C ASP A 108 -2.70 -13.14 13.40
N LEU A 109 -1.50 -12.58 13.24
CA LEU A 109 -1.26 -11.42 12.40
C LEU A 109 -1.77 -11.65 10.98
N LEU A 110 -1.37 -12.76 10.35
CA LEU A 110 -1.81 -13.09 8.99
C LEU A 110 -3.32 -13.22 8.88
N ARG A 111 -3.97 -13.84 9.89
CA ARG A 111 -5.44 -13.95 9.92
C ARG A 111 -6.09 -12.57 10.01
N ARG A 112 -5.61 -11.71 10.91
CA ARG A 112 -6.12 -10.34 11.09
C ARG A 112 -5.93 -9.51 9.82
N LEU A 113 -4.73 -9.52 9.24
CA LEU A 113 -4.46 -8.77 8.00
C LEU A 113 -5.28 -9.30 6.82
N SER A 114 -5.51 -10.61 6.74
CA SER A 114 -6.32 -11.21 5.66
C SER A 114 -7.81 -10.89 5.76
N SER A 115 -8.31 -10.41 6.91
CA SER A 115 -9.69 -9.91 7.01
C SER A 115 -9.86 -8.47 6.51
N TYR A 116 -8.75 -7.74 6.28
CA TYR A 116 -8.79 -6.44 5.62
C TYR A 116 -8.79 -6.63 4.09
N GLY A 117 -9.34 -5.63 3.40
CA GLY A 117 -9.22 -5.53 1.95
C GLY A 117 -7.76 -5.35 1.52
N SER A 118 -7.48 -5.54 0.22
CA SER A 118 -6.12 -5.42 -0.31
C SER A 118 -5.65 -3.96 -0.32
N PRO A 119 -4.66 -3.54 0.51
CA PRO A 119 -4.29 -2.13 0.65
C PRO A 119 -3.49 -1.62 -0.56
N LEU A 120 -3.51 -0.31 -0.77
CA LEU A 120 -2.69 0.33 -1.81
C LEU A 120 -1.19 0.18 -1.54
N ALA A 121 -0.81 0.24 -0.26
CA ALA A 121 0.56 0.12 0.19
C ALA A 121 0.67 -0.77 1.41
N PHE A 122 1.73 -1.58 1.46
CA PHE A 122 2.04 -2.43 2.59
C PHE A 122 3.50 -2.27 3.02
N TYR A 123 3.73 -2.12 4.31
CA TYR A 123 5.03 -1.76 4.87
C TYR A 123 5.53 -2.85 5.82
N ILE A 124 6.76 -3.31 5.60
CA ILE A 124 7.35 -4.38 6.41
C ILE A 124 8.66 -3.87 7.02
N PHE A 125 8.68 -3.69 8.34
CA PHE A 125 9.90 -3.41 9.10
C PHE A 125 10.41 -4.70 9.72
N SER A 126 11.46 -5.28 9.14
CA SER A 126 12.07 -6.52 9.61
C SER A 126 13.45 -6.72 8.98
N THR A 127 14.34 -7.41 9.69
CA THR A 127 15.57 -7.97 9.12
C THR A 127 15.43 -9.45 8.74
N ASN A 128 14.33 -10.10 9.14
CA ASN A 128 14.05 -11.51 8.84
C ASN A 128 13.48 -11.66 7.43
N ARG A 129 14.32 -12.13 6.50
CA ARG A 129 13.95 -12.34 5.09
C ARG A 129 12.83 -13.38 4.90
N ALA A 130 12.74 -14.39 5.77
CA ALA A 130 11.69 -15.39 5.66
C ALA A 130 10.31 -14.78 5.94
N MET A 131 10.22 -13.94 6.98
CA MET A 131 9.01 -13.20 7.32
C MET A 131 8.64 -12.19 6.22
N GLN A 132 9.62 -11.42 5.72
CA GLN A 132 9.39 -10.51 4.59
C GLN A 132 8.79 -11.23 3.38
N ASN A 133 9.38 -12.36 2.97
CA ASN A 133 8.91 -13.14 1.83
C ASN A 133 7.53 -13.77 2.07
N LEU A 134 7.27 -14.26 3.28
CA LEU A 134 5.98 -14.82 3.66
C LEU A 134 4.88 -13.76 3.54
N LEU A 135 5.07 -12.60 4.17
CA LEU A 135 4.12 -11.50 4.15
C LEU A 135 3.86 -10.99 2.72
N MET A 136 4.90 -10.79 1.92
CA MET A 136 4.77 -10.37 0.51
C MET A 136 4.00 -11.38 -0.34
N ARG A 137 4.09 -12.67 -0.02
CA ARG A 137 3.41 -13.73 -0.77
C ARG A 137 1.93 -13.84 -0.39
N VAL A 138 1.60 -13.61 0.89
CA VAL A 138 0.28 -13.90 1.45
C VAL A 138 -0.63 -12.66 1.45
N ILE A 139 -0.08 -11.45 1.57
CA ILE A 139 -0.87 -10.21 1.64
C ILE A 139 -0.83 -9.48 0.28
N PRO A 140 -1.93 -9.51 -0.51
CA PRO A 140 -2.01 -8.76 -1.75
C PRO A 140 -2.03 -7.26 -1.46
N SER A 141 -1.23 -6.48 -2.18
CA SER A 141 -1.21 -5.03 -2.05
C SER A 141 -0.79 -4.35 -3.36
N GLY A 142 -1.10 -3.07 -3.52
CA GLY A 142 -0.69 -2.29 -4.70
C GLY A 142 0.83 -2.20 -4.84
N GLY A 143 1.53 -2.02 -3.72
CA GLY A 143 2.98 -2.11 -3.63
C GLY A 143 3.47 -2.36 -2.20
N VAL A 144 4.69 -2.89 -2.09
CA VAL A 144 5.34 -3.19 -0.80
C VAL A 144 6.61 -2.35 -0.64
N CYS A 145 6.85 -1.83 0.56
CA CYS A 145 8.13 -1.25 0.93
C CYS A 145 8.68 -1.93 2.19
N ILE A 146 9.95 -2.32 2.14
CA ILE A 146 10.63 -2.98 3.25
C ILE A 146 11.57 -1.97 3.90
N ASN A 147 11.43 -1.81 5.22
CA ASN A 147 12.23 -0.90 6.06
C ASN A 147 12.17 0.58 5.67
N ASP A 148 11.11 1.00 4.97
CA ASP A 148 10.79 2.39 4.69
C ASP A 148 9.28 2.51 4.43
N THR A 149 8.79 3.75 4.35
CA THR A 149 7.40 4.06 4.00
C THR A 149 7.36 5.03 2.82
N MET A 150 6.27 4.99 2.05
CA MET A 150 5.99 5.93 0.96
C MET A 150 6.99 5.97 -0.21
N LYS A 151 8.16 5.33 -0.13
CA LYS A 151 9.20 5.35 -1.18
C LYS A 151 8.82 4.64 -2.47
N GLN A 152 7.86 3.71 -2.44
CA GLN A 152 7.28 3.19 -3.68
C GLN A 152 6.62 4.30 -4.51
N GLY A 153 6.28 5.43 -3.87
CA GLY A 153 5.78 6.64 -4.49
C GLY A 153 6.85 7.62 -5.00
N SER A 154 8.15 7.39 -4.85
CA SER A 154 9.19 8.35 -5.28
C SER A 154 9.89 7.97 -6.59
N ASN A 155 9.87 6.70 -7.00
CA ASN A 155 10.55 6.25 -8.21
C ASN A 155 9.56 6.14 -9.38
N LEU A 156 9.75 6.95 -10.42
CA LEU A 156 8.89 6.96 -11.62
C LEU A 156 8.97 5.67 -12.45
N ASN A 157 10.00 4.85 -12.25
CA ASN A 157 10.15 3.57 -12.95
C ASN A 157 9.38 2.42 -12.28
N ILE A 158 8.81 2.65 -11.10
CA ILE A 158 7.99 1.65 -10.40
C ILE A 158 6.52 1.89 -10.77
N PRO A 159 5.81 0.87 -11.29
CA PRO A 159 4.37 0.93 -11.49
C PRO A 159 3.65 1.25 -10.17
N PHE A 160 2.79 2.26 -10.17
CA PHE A 160 1.99 2.63 -9.00
C PHE A 160 0.50 2.46 -9.29
N GLY A 161 -0.20 1.73 -8.43
CA GLY A 161 -1.63 1.45 -8.55
C GLY A 161 -2.06 0.35 -7.59
N GLY A 162 -3.38 0.19 -7.42
CA GLY A 162 -3.97 -0.76 -6.48
C GLY A 162 -4.09 -2.19 -7.01
N VAL A 163 -4.66 -3.03 -6.15
CA VAL A 163 -5.19 -4.35 -6.48
C VAL A 163 -6.40 -4.63 -5.61
N GLY A 164 -7.46 -5.21 -6.18
CA GLY A 164 -8.69 -5.50 -5.43
C GLY A 164 -9.34 -4.21 -4.93
N ASP A 165 -9.58 -4.13 -3.62
CA ASP A 165 -10.30 -3.02 -2.99
C ASP A 165 -9.58 -1.67 -3.11
N SER A 166 -8.24 -1.67 -3.26
CA SER A 166 -7.46 -0.45 -3.49
C SER A 166 -7.44 0.04 -4.95
N GLY A 167 -8.08 -0.69 -5.87
CA GLY A 167 -8.28 -0.29 -7.26
C GLY A 167 -7.60 -1.18 -8.30
N TYR A 168 -7.68 -0.77 -9.56
CA TYR A 168 -7.17 -1.50 -10.73
C TYR A 168 -6.37 -0.60 -11.67
N GLY A 169 -5.46 -1.22 -12.41
CA GLY A 169 -4.55 -0.50 -13.31
C GLY A 169 -3.37 0.12 -12.57
N ARG A 170 -2.37 0.54 -13.33
CA ARG A 170 -1.15 1.16 -12.81
C ARG A 170 -0.71 2.27 -13.76
N TYR A 171 -0.05 3.27 -13.22
CA TYR A 171 0.48 4.39 -13.98
C TYR A 171 1.91 4.73 -13.53
N ARG A 172 2.40 5.89 -13.99
CA ARG A 172 3.76 6.46 -13.83
C ARG A 172 4.80 5.93 -14.80
N GLY A 173 5.72 6.83 -15.18
CA GLY A 173 6.79 6.55 -16.13
C GLY A 173 6.28 5.84 -17.38
N LYS A 174 6.98 4.78 -17.79
CA LYS A 174 6.61 3.93 -18.91
C LYS A 174 5.22 3.29 -18.75
N THR A 175 4.90 2.80 -17.55
CA THR A 175 3.60 2.17 -17.25
C THR A 175 2.44 3.13 -17.49
N GLY A 176 2.61 4.41 -17.15
CA GLY A 176 1.61 5.45 -17.42
C GLY A 176 1.37 5.65 -18.91
N VAL A 177 2.44 5.72 -19.72
CA VAL A 177 2.31 5.81 -21.18
C VAL A 177 1.59 4.58 -21.73
N GLU A 178 1.98 3.38 -21.29
CA GLU A 178 1.33 2.12 -21.71
C GLU A 178 -0.15 2.07 -21.33
N ALA A 179 -0.52 2.55 -20.14
CA ALA A 179 -1.91 2.58 -19.67
C ALA A 179 -2.84 3.46 -20.54
N PHE A 180 -2.30 4.49 -21.18
CA PHE A 180 -3.03 5.37 -22.10
C PHE A 180 -2.73 5.10 -23.58
N SER A 181 -2.04 4.00 -23.89
CA SER A 181 -1.67 3.63 -25.26
C SER A 181 -2.51 2.48 -25.79
N TYR A 182 -2.91 2.58 -27.05
CA TYR A 182 -3.47 1.44 -27.78
C TYR A 182 -2.34 0.59 -28.37
N GLN A 183 -2.13 -0.63 -27.84
CA GLN A 183 -1.14 -1.56 -28.35
C GLN A 183 -1.63 -2.25 -29.62
N ARG A 184 -1.33 -1.65 -30.78
CA ARG A 184 -1.68 -2.21 -32.10
C ARG A 184 -0.68 -3.28 -32.53
N ALA A 185 -1.11 -4.54 -32.57
CA ALA A 185 -0.33 -5.61 -33.19
C ALA A 185 -0.25 -5.42 -34.71
N VAL A 186 0.95 -5.51 -35.27
CA VAL A 186 1.21 -5.46 -36.72
C VAL A 186 2.13 -6.62 -37.08
N VAL A 187 1.70 -7.44 -38.05
CA VAL A 187 2.50 -8.54 -38.60
C VAL A 187 2.82 -8.20 -40.04
N ASN A 188 4.10 -8.21 -40.40
CA ASN A 188 4.56 -8.02 -41.77
C ASN A 188 5.16 -9.34 -42.29
N ARG A 189 4.48 -9.99 -43.24
CA ARG A 189 5.01 -11.14 -43.96
C ARG A 189 5.80 -10.63 -45.17
N PRO A 190 7.11 -10.91 -45.27
CA PRO A 190 7.86 -10.52 -46.45
C PRO A 190 7.31 -11.22 -47.69
N THR A 191 7.19 -10.49 -48.81
CA THR A 191 6.64 -11.02 -50.08
C THR A 191 7.48 -12.11 -50.72
N TRP A 192 8.75 -12.21 -50.34
CA TRP A 192 9.66 -13.27 -50.78
C TRP A 192 9.64 -14.51 -49.88
N ALA A 193 8.88 -14.50 -48.77
CA ALA A 193 8.84 -15.62 -47.83
C ALA A 193 8.38 -16.91 -48.55
N PRO A 194 9.15 -18.00 -48.46
CA PRO A 194 8.75 -19.26 -49.09
C PRO A 194 7.39 -19.76 -48.57
N GLU A 195 6.55 -20.27 -49.48
CA GLU A 195 5.25 -20.90 -49.16
C GLU A 195 5.39 -22.11 -48.23
N MET A 196 6.60 -22.69 -48.10
CA MET A 196 6.87 -23.80 -47.18
C MET A 196 6.62 -23.44 -45.70
N PHE A 197 6.67 -22.16 -45.34
CA PHE A 197 6.30 -21.68 -44.00
C PHE A 197 4.80 -21.43 -43.83
N GLU A 198 4.01 -21.54 -44.90
CA GLU A 198 2.56 -21.47 -44.83
C GLU A 198 1.96 -22.85 -44.64
N LEU A 199 1.08 -22.96 -43.65
CA LEU A 199 0.25 -24.14 -43.47
C LEU A 199 -0.89 -24.09 -44.49
N MET A 200 -0.64 -24.55 -45.72
CA MET A 200 -1.66 -24.65 -46.77
C MET A 200 -2.15 -26.09 -46.98
N PRO A 201 -3.44 -26.30 -47.34
CA PRO A 201 -3.92 -27.60 -47.81
C PRO A 201 -3.25 -28.06 -49.11
N PRO A 202 -3.21 -29.38 -49.40
CA PRO A 202 -3.62 -30.48 -48.52
C PRO A 202 -2.57 -30.74 -47.43
N TYR A 203 -3.04 -30.86 -46.18
CA TYR A 203 -2.16 -30.78 -45.02
C TYR A 203 -1.32 -32.05 -44.73
N GLY A 204 -1.74 -33.23 -45.18
CA GLY A 204 -1.01 -34.49 -45.00
C GLY A 204 -0.44 -34.70 -43.58
N GLY A 205 0.83 -35.12 -43.51
CA GLY A 205 1.58 -35.27 -42.25
C GLY A 205 1.99 -33.96 -41.56
N ARG A 206 1.80 -32.78 -42.20
CA ARG A 206 2.25 -31.48 -41.67
C ARG A 206 1.53 -31.10 -40.39
N ILE A 207 0.25 -31.44 -40.24
CA ILE A 207 -0.51 -31.23 -38.99
C ILE A 207 0.11 -32.03 -37.83
N LYS A 208 0.56 -33.27 -38.09
CA LYS A 208 1.18 -34.11 -37.05
C LYS A 208 2.53 -33.54 -36.61
N MET A 209 3.30 -32.99 -37.55
CA MET A 209 4.57 -32.29 -37.27
C MET A 209 4.32 -31.00 -36.48
N LEU A 210 3.34 -30.18 -36.89
CA LEU A 210 2.97 -28.94 -36.19
C LEU A 210 2.50 -29.21 -34.76
N LYS A 211 1.66 -30.24 -34.55
CA LYS A 211 1.23 -30.66 -33.20
C LYS A 211 2.38 -31.10 -32.30
N LYS A 212 3.48 -31.60 -32.87
CA LYS A 212 4.70 -31.96 -32.11
C LYS A 212 5.54 -30.72 -31.77
N PHE A 213 5.51 -29.69 -32.63
CA PHE A 213 6.23 -28.43 -32.41
C PHE A 213 5.51 -27.49 -31.42
N LEU A 214 4.17 -27.51 -31.41
CA LEU A 214 3.33 -26.70 -30.51
C LEU A 214 3.10 -27.34 -29.13
N ARG A 215 3.63 -28.54 -28.89
CA ARG A 215 3.65 -29.23 -27.59
C ARG A 215 4.98 -28.96 -26.92
#